data_AF-A0A4Q3CXV0-F1
#
_entry.id   AF-A0A4Q3CXV0-F1
#
_cell.length_a   1.000
_cell.length_b   1.000
_cell.length_c   1.000
_cell.angle_alpha   90.00
_cell.angle_beta   90.00
_cell.angle_gamma   90.00
#
_symmetry.space_group_name_H-M   'P 1'
#
loop_
_entity.id
_entity.type
_entity.pdbx_description
1 polymer ?
#
loop_
_entity_poly.entity_id
_entity_poly.type
_entity_poly.pdbx_seq_one_letter_code
_entity_poly.pdbx_strand_id
1 'polypeptide(L)'
;MFLSRRNLIRSAASVAVAAPALQLLGGCATSPAGRPVVNQRVSSLALEADPKGLLDLAPGLSYVVLSRTGDEMSDGLLEPGAHDGMAAFPVEGDADRCLIVRNHELGATSPISAFGADLSRAQKIARDRIYDVAPNGRPFAGGTTTALVNLKTKRVERTHLSLAGTAVNCAGGSTPWGSWLSCEETQIMPGADASQRHGFIFEVPAALTTPVAPVPLTAMGRFSHEATAIDPATGIVYLTEDTGDSLFYRFLPATRGQLAKGGRLQALALVEQAGADTRNWSQAQGGDPALRMVQNRRYAVRWIDMADVEAPDGDLRLRGRKTGAAIFARGEGMAFALEAQGP
;
A
#
# COMPACT_ATOMS: atom_id res chain seq x y z
N MET A 1 24.21 30.27 36.59
CA MET A 1 23.16 29.80 37.52
C MET A 1 23.00 28.30 37.29
N PHE A 2 23.52 27.49 38.21
CA PHE A 2 23.58 26.04 38.08
C PHE A 2 22.20 25.43 38.39
N LEU A 3 21.61 24.73 37.43
CA LEU A 3 20.40 23.92 37.65
C LEU A 3 20.80 22.59 38.28
N SER A 4 20.39 22.39 39.54
CA SER A 4 20.69 21.20 40.33
C SER A 4 19.60 20.13 40.16
N ARG A 5 20.01 18.86 40.18
CA ARG A 5 19.20 17.64 40.02
C ARG A 5 18.06 17.44 41.05
N ARG A 6 17.82 18.39 41.96
CA ARG A 6 16.85 18.26 43.05
C ARG A 6 15.51 18.98 42.86
N ASN A 7 15.33 19.74 41.77
CA ASN A 7 14.04 20.37 41.43
C ASN A 7 13.21 19.62 40.37
N LEU A 8 13.64 18.42 39.95
CA LEU A 8 12.93 17.62 38.94
C LEU A 8 11.98 16.56 39.51
N ILE A 9 11.82 16.44 40.85
CA ILE A 9 11.07 15.33 41.48
C ILE A 9 9.95 15.83 42.43
N ARG A 10 9.31 16.99 42.18
CA ARG A 10 8.17 17.44 43.00
C ARG A 10 6.91 17.91 42.28
N SER A 11 6.80 17.66 40.98
CA SER A 11 5.53 17.81 40.25
C SER A 11 5.15 16.48 39.61
N ALA A 12 4.83 15.50 40.46
CA ALA A 12 4.21 14.25 40.06
C ALA A 12 2.77 14.23 40.61
N ALA A 13 1.80 14.45 39.73
CA ALA A 13 0.44 13.91 39.85
C ALA A 13 -0.36 14.27 38.59
N SER A 14 -0.92 13.25 37.91
CA SER A 14 -1.92 13.32 36.84
C SER A 14 -1.48 13.85 35.46
N VAL A 15 -0.96 12.97 34.60
CA VAL A 15 -1.65 12.30 33.47
C VAL A 15 -0.64 11.32 32.88
N ALA A 16 -0.76 10.04 33.26
CA ALA A 16 0.01 8.95 32.69
C ALA A 16 -0.98 8.06 31.93
N VAL A 17 -0.79 7.91 30.63
CA VAL A 17 -0.65 6.65 29.86
C VAL A 17 -0.52 7.07 28.38
N ALA A 18 0.72 7.39 27.99
CA ALA A 18 1.14 7.45 26.60
C ALA A 18 2.60 6.96 26.56
N ALA A 19 2.90 6.09 25.60
CA ALA A 19 4.13 5.30 25.41
C ALA A 19 4.24 4.08 26.35
N PRO A 20 3.85 2.89 25.83
CA PRO A 20 4.82 2.12 25.06
C PRO A 20 4.21 1.59 23.76
N ALA A 21 4.41 2.31 22.66
CA ALA A 21 4.09 1.83 21.30
C ALA A 21 5.33 1.88 20.37
N LEU A 22 6.52 2.17 20.91
CA LEU A 22 7.74 2.33 20.12
C LEU A 22 8.83 1.33 20.55
N GLN A 23 8.47 0.05 20.67
CA GLN A 23 9.41 -1.07 20.84
C GLN A 23 9.11 -2.29 19.94
N LEU A 24 8.39 -2.12 18.82
CA LEU A 24 8.11 -3.24 17.89
C LEU A 24 8.79 -3.13 16.52
N LEU A 25 9.73 -2.20 16.32
CA LEU A 25 10.57 -2.14 15.10
C LEU A 25 12.02 -2.63 15.31
N GLY A 26 12.27 -3.37 16.40
CA GLY A 26 13.57 -3.98 16.71
C GLY A 26 13.50 -5.50 16.72
N GLY A 27 13.21 -6.12 15.58
CA GLY A 27 13.21 -7.58 15.42
C GLY A 27 14.61 -8.18 15.32
N CYS A 28 15.48 -7.92 16.29
CA CYS A 28 16.76 -8.61 16.44
C CYS A 28 16.73 -9.48 17.72
N ALA A 29 16.61 -10.79 17.50
CA ALA A 29 17.02 -11.91 18.35
C ALA A 29 16.67 -11.87 19.85
N THR A 30 15.56 -12.52 20.22
CA THR A 30 15.55 -13.56 21.28
C THR A 30 14.34 -14.48 21.06
N SER A 31 14.59 -15.74 20.71
CA SER A 31 13.53 -16.76 20.52
C SER A 31 13.20 -17.43 21.85
N PRO A 32 11.93 -17.42 22.32
CA PRO A 32 11.48 -18.37 23.32
C PRO A 32 11.20 -19.72 22.64
N ALA A 33 11.68 -20.80 23.26
CA ALA A 33 11.47 -22.16 22.79
C ALA A 33 9.97 -22.49 22.71
N GLY A 34 9.50 -23.01 21.56
CA GLY A 34 8.16 -23.57 21.43
C GLY A 34 7.26 -23.01 20.32
N ARG A 35 7.79 -22.37 19.28
CA ARG A 35 7.00 -22.07 18.06
C ARG A 35 7.06 -23.24 17.06
N PRO A 36 5.94 -23.59 16.40
CA PRO A 36 5.92 -24.65 15.41
C PRO A 36 6.80 -24.27 14.20
N VAL A 37 7.36 -25.32 13.59
CA VAL A 37 8.33 -25.34 12.49
C VAL A 37 8.13 -24.18 11.50
N VAL A 38 8.97 -23.14 11.63
CA VAL A 38 9.36 -22.32 10.49
C VAL A 38 9.86 -23.29 9.44
N ASN A 39 9.36 -23.23 8.20
CA ASN A 39 9.78 -24.05 7.07
C ASN A 39 11.29 -24.33 7.12
N GLN A 40 11.69 -25.49 7.66
CA GLN A 40 13.10 -25.90 7.84
C GLN A 40 13.84 -26.07 6.49
N ARG A 41 13.15 -25.87 5.36
CA ARG A 41 13.75 -25.88 4.03
C ARG A 41 14.51 -24.60 3.67
N VAL A 42 14.30 -23.49 4.38
CA VAL A 42 14.99 -22.21 4.06
C VAL A 42 16.30 -22.06 4.83
N SER A 43 16.48 -22.78 5.95
CA SER A 43 17.71 -22.70 6.76
C SER A 43 18.95 -23.37 6.13
N SER A 44 18.84 -23.92 4.91
CA SER A 44 19.94 -24.56 4.19
C SER A 44 20.48 -23.76 3.01
N LEU A 45 19.91 -22.59 2.70
CA LEU A 45 20.51 -21.71 1.69
C LEU A 45 21.68 -20.99 2.35
N ALA A 46 22.90 -21.44 2.04
CA ALA A 46 24.12 -20.74 2.41
C ALA A 46 24.16 -19.42 1.61
N LEU A 47 23.58 -18.35 2.18
CA LEU A 47 23.60 -17.04 1.56
C LEU A 47 25.03 -16.50 1.52
N GLU A 48 25.41 -15.91 0.39
CA GLU A 48 26.65 -15.18 0.20
C GLU A 48 26.43 -13.77 0.73
N ALA A 49 27.22 -13.39 1.74
CA ALA A 49 27.15 -12.05 2.33
C ALA A 49 27.54 -10.99 1.31
N ASP A 50 26.74 -9.94 1.19
CA ASP A 50 27.07 -8.81 0.32
C ASP A 50 28.11 -7.89 1.00
N PRO A 51 29.29 -7.67 0.38
CA PRO A 51 30.30 -6.77 0.93
C PRO A 51 29.81 -5.32 1.17
N LYS A 52 28.73 -4.91 0.50
CA LYS A 52 28.09 -3.60 0.67
C LYS A 52 26.96 -3.59 1.68
N GLY A 53 26.57 -4.76 2.22
CA GLY A 53 25.55 -4.92 3.23
C GLY A 53 24.13 -4.57 2.78
N LEU A 54 23.82 -4.67 1.48
CA LEU A 54 22.47 -4.42 0.98
C LEU A 54 21.61 -5.69 0.98
N LEU A 55 22.08 -6.76 0.32
CA LEU A 55 21.32 -8.01 0.17
C LEU A 55 22.24 -9.22 0.13
N ASP A 56 22.16 -10.08 1.15
CA ASP A 56 22.77 -11.41 1.12
C ASP A 56 21.95 -12.31 0.18
N LEU A 57 22.61 -12.95 -0.79
CA LEU A 57 21.94 -13.69 -1.86
C LEU A 57 22.34 -15.16 -1.89
N ALA A 58 21.47 -16.03 -2.38
CA ALA A 58 21.86 -17.42 -2.66
C ALA A 58 22.92 -17.48 -3.78
N PRO A 59 23.81 -18.49 -3.79
CA PRO A 59 24.86 -18.62 -4.79
C PRO A 59 24.32 -18.58 -6.23
N GLY A 60 24.97 -17.79 -7.09
CA GLY A 60 24.59 -17.62 -8.49
C GLY A 60 23.53 -16.54 -8.75
N LEU A 61 22.96 -15.93 -7.71
CA LEU A 61 22.12 -14.74 -7.85
C LEU A 61 22.97 -13.46 -7.79
N SER A 62 22.52 -12.43 -8.49
CA SER A 62 23.12 -11.09 -8.44
C SER A 62 22.04 -10.03 -8.53
N TYR A 63 22.33 -8.85 -8.02
CA TYR A 63 21.43 -7.70 -8.09
C TYR A 63 22.13 -6.48 -8.68
N VAL A 64 21.32 -5.52 -9.15
CA VAL A 64 21.76 -4.16 -9.45
C VAL A 64 20.87 -3.19 -8.67
N VAL A 65 21.44 -2.06 -8.25
CA VAL A 65 20.62 -0.99 -7.67
C VAL A 65 20.17 -0.07 -8.78
N LEU A 66 18.85 0.01 -9.00
CA LEU A 66 18.26 0.83 -10.05
C LEU A 66 18.23 2.32 -9.67
N SER A 67 17.82 2.65 -8.44
CA SER A 67 17.87 4.00 -7.89
C SER A 67 17.99 3.99 -6.37
N ARG A 68 18.34 5.13 -5.78
CA ARG A 68 18.41 5.38 -4.34
C ARG A 68 17.65 6.65 -3.99
N THR A 69 17.04 6.67 -2.81
CA THR A 69 16.44 7.87 -2.23
C THR A 69 17.36 9.07 -2.34
N GLY A 70 16.85 10.17 -2.88
CA GLY A 70 17.59 11.41 -3.07
C GLY A 70 18.41 11.50 -4.36
N ASP A 71 18.49 10.44 -5.17
CA ASP A 71 19.04 10.54 -6.52
C ASP A 71 18.23 11.57 -7.33
N GLU A 72 18.90 12.37 -8.15
CA GLU A 72 18.20 13.31 -9.03
C GLU A 72 17.58 12.56 -10.21
N MET A 73 16.27 12.75 -10.40
CA MET A 73 15.48 12.16 -11.48
C MET A 73 15.60 12.98 -12.77
N SER A 74 15.18 12.41 -13.90
CA SER A 74 15.31 13.04 -15.22
C SER A 74 14.42 14.29 -15.40
N ASP A 75 13.37 14.44 -14.60
CA ASP A 75 12.53 15.63 -14.51
C ASP A 75 13.09 16.72 -13.57
N GLY A 76 14.26 16.45 -12.96
CA GLY A 76 14.89 17.31 -11.97
C GLY A 76 14.12 17.38 -10.66
N LEU A 77 13.34 16.35 -10.31
CA LEU A 77 12.91 16.06 -8.94
C LEU A 77 13.90 15.08 -8.27
N LEU A 78 13.62 14.70 -7.02
CA LEU A 78 14.39 13.68 -6.32
C LEU A 78 13.64 12.35 -6.29
N GLU A 79 14.39 11.25 -6.32
CA GLU A 79 13.88 9.91 -6.03
C GLU A 79 13.35 9.88 -4.59
N PRO A 80 12.04 9.73 -4.37
CA PRO A 80 11.50 9.72 -3.01
C PRO A 80 11.91 8.44 -2.29
N GLY A 81 11.89 8.49 -0.95
CA GLY A 81 12.15 7.32 -0.13
C GLY A 81 10.95 6.40 0.04
N ALA A 82 11.05 5.49 1.03
CA ALA A 82 10.00 4.52 1.36
C ALA A 82 9.45 3.80 0.12
N HIS A 83 10.36 3.25 -0.69
CA HIS A 83 10.00 2.46 -1.87
C HIS A 83 9.13 1.27 -1.47
N ASP A 84 7.98 1.13 -2.13
CA ASP A 84 7.01 0.08 -1.82
C ASP A 84 6.50 -0.59 -3.12
N GLY A 85 5.23 -1.02 -3.14
CA GLY A 85 4.62 -1.78 -4.21
C GLY A 85 4.90 -1.21 -5.61
N MET A 86 5.20 -2.12 -6.53
CA MET A 86 5.59 -1.76 -7.88
C MET A 86 5.23 -2.86 -8.88
N ALA A 87 5.15 -2.48 -10.15
CA ALA A 87 5.00 -3.40 -11.25
C ALA A 87 5.87 -2.99 -12.45
N ALA A 88 6.32 -3.99 -13.19
CA ALA A 88 7.00 -3.81 -14.47
C ALA A 88 6.00 -3.93 -15.62
N PHE A 89 6.13 -3.05 -16.61
CA PHE A 89 5.30 -2.97 -17.80
C PHE A 89 6.18 -3.06 -19.05
N PRO A 90 5.73 -3.73 -20.12
CA PRO A 90 6.47 -3.78 -21.37
C PRO A 90 6.52 -2.41 -22.04
N VAL A 91 7.58 -2.16 -22.79
CA VAL A 91 7.62 -1.07 -23.77
C VAL A 91 7.21 -1.64 -25.12
N GLU A 92 6.15 -1.10 -25.72
CA GLU A 92 5.65 -1.59 -27.00
C GLU A 92 6.73 -1.47 -28.08
N GLY A 93 7.01 -2.58 -28.76
CA GLY A 93 8.03 -2.64 -29.82
C GLY A 93 9.48 -2.70 -29.32
N ASP A 94 9.74 -2.72 -28.00
CA ASP A 94 11.09 -2.75 -27.45
C ASP A 94 11.22 -3.77 -26.30
N ALA A 95 11.67 -4.98 -26.65
CA ALA A 95 11.87 -6.07 -25.70
C ALA A 95 13.09 -5.88 -24.78
N ASP A 96 13.96 -4.91 -25.07
CA ASP A 96 15.14 -4.63 -24.25
C ASP A 96 14.85 -3.62 -23.13
N ARG A 97 13.62 -3.10 -23.07
CA ARG A 97 13.21 -2.09 -22.09
C ARG A 97 11.92 -2.47 -21.37
N CYS A 98 11.83 -2.04 -20.13
CA CYS A 98 10.59 -2.05 -19.37
C CYS A 98 10.40 -0.73 -18.63
N LEU A 99 9.14 -0.45 -18.27
CA LEU A 99 8.77 0.62 -17.37
C LEU A 99 8.50 0.02 -15.99
N ILE A 100 9.00 0.62 -14.92
CA ILE A 100 8.66 0.24 -13.54
C ILE A 100 7.92 1.41 -12.92
N VAL A 101 6.65 1.22 -12.57
CA VAL A 101 5.88 2.17 -11.73
C VAL A 101 5.99 1.69 -10.30
N ARG A 102 6.39 2.59 -9.39
CA ARG A 102 6.69 2.25 -7.99
C ARG A 102 6.13 3.28 -7.03
N ASN A 103 5.52 2.80 -5.96
CA ASN A 103 4.99 3.61 -4.88
C ASN A 103 6.06 4.14 -3.93
N HIS A 104 5.68 5.20 -3.23
CA HIS A 104 6.43 5.78 -2.12
C HIS A 104 5.50 5.95 -0.91
N GLU A 105 5.71 5.12 0.11
CA GLU A 105 4.90 5.02 1.33
C GLU A 105 5.21 6.16 2.31
N LEU A 106 5.14 7.39 1.81
CA LEU A 106 5.41 8.59 2.57
C LEU A 106 4.09 9.18 3.06
N GLY A 107 4.02 9.52 4.34
CA GLY A 107 2.88 10.23 4.90
C GLY A 107 2.70 11.64 4.33
N ALA A 108 1.83 12.45 4.95
CA ALA A 108 1.57 13.82 4.50
C ALA A 108 2.84 14.69 4.35
N THR A 109 3.89 14.38 5.13
CA THR A 109 5.14 15.12 5.15
C THR A 109 6.33 14.17 5.20
N SER A 110 7.38 14.48 4.44
CA SER A 110 8.63 13.73 4.53
C SER A 110 9.83 14.56 4.02
N PRO A 111 10.99 14.53 4.70
CA PRO A 111 12.20 15.18 4.21
C PRO A 111 12.82 14.46 3.00
N ILE A 112 12.39 13.23 2.73
CA ILE A 112 12.84 12.40 1.60
C ILE A 112 11.75 12.30 0.51
N SER A 113 10.97 13.36 0.34
CA SER A 113 9.97 13.46 -0.74
C SER A 113 10.62 13.83 -2.08
N ALA A 114 9.85 13.73 -3.17
CA ALA A 114 10.27 14.19 -4.50
C ALA A 114 10.70 15.67 -4.54
N PHE A 115 10.19 16.47 -3.60
CA PHE A 115 10.37 17.91 -3.57
C PHE A 115 11.58 18.37 -2.76
N GLY A 116 12.26 17.43 -2.08
CA GLY A 116 13.35 17.70 -1.14
C GLY A 116 12.87 18.20 0.21
N ALA A 117 13.79 18.26 1.18
CA ALA A 117 13.48 18.62 2.57
C ALA A 117 12.97 20.07 2.72
N ASP A 118 13.40 20.97 1.84
CA ASP A 118 12.99 22.38 1.81
C ASP A 118 11.84 22.66 0.82
N LEU A 119 11.34 21.61 0.14
CA LEU A 119 10.29 21.68 -0.88
C LEU A 119 10.65 22.58 -2.07
N SER A 120 11.93 22.92 -2.26
CA SER A 120 12.42 23.82 -3.31
C SER A 120 12.19 23.32 -4.73
N ARG A 121 11.73 22.07 -4.90
CA ARG A 121 11.40 21.48 -6.20
C ARG A 121 9.89 21.38 -6.44
N ALA A 122 9.03 21.75 -5.48
CA ALA A 122 7.57 21.64 -5.58
C ALA A 122 6.98 22.39 -6.77
N GLN A 123 7.50 23.59 -7.07
CA GLN A 123 7.04 24.44 -8.17
C GLN A 123 7.34 23.86 -9.57
N LYS A 124 8.11 22.78 -9.68
CA LYS A 124 8.32 22.06 -10.95
C LYS A 124 7.08 21.28 -11.38
N ILE A 125 6.16 20.99 -10.46
CA ILE A 125 4.92 20.29 -10.76
C ILE A 125 3.77 21.30 -10.75
N ALA A 126 2.96 21.28 -11.82
CA ALA A 126 1.77 22.10 -11.91
C ALA A 126 0.76 21.72 -10.81
N ARG A 127 0.09 22.70 -10.23
CA ARG A 127 -0.81 22.49 -9.08
C ARG A 127 -1.95 21.50 -9.38
N ASP A 128 -2.45 21.47 -10.61
CA ASP A 128 -3.49 20.55 -11.08
C ASP A 128 -3.00 19.09 -11.22
N ARG A 129 -1.70 18.86 -11.06
CA ARG A 129 -1.06 17.53 -11.03
C ARG A 129 -0.70 17.06 -9.63
N ILE A 130 -1.06 17.81 -8.60
CA ILE A 130 -0.85 17.46 -7.20
C ILE A 130 -2.22 17.22 -6.57
N TYR A 131 -2.44 16.01 -6.05
CA TYR A 131 -3.73 15.64 -5.45
C TYR A 131 -4.08 16.57 -4.28
N ASP A 132 -3.28 16.51 -3.21
CA ASP A 132 -3.45 17.37 -2.06
C ASP A 132 -2.25 18.30 -1.82
N VAL A 133 -2.59 19.54 -1.54
CA VAL A 133 -1.70 20.56 -1.01
C VAL A 133 -2.37 21.02 0.27
N ALA A 134 -1.70 20.80 1.40
CA ALA A 134 -2.19 21.17 2.72
C ALA A 134 -2.49 22.68 2.78
N PRO A 135 -3.35 23.15 3.71
CA PRO A 135 -3.73 24.57 3.81
C PRO A 135 -2.55 25.54 3.93
N ASN A 136 -1.39 25.09 4.43
CA ASN A 136 -0.15 25.86 4.51
C ASN A 136 0.64 25.93 3.18
N GLY A 137 0.09 25.41 2.08
CA GLY A 137 0.71 25.43 0.75
C GLY A 137 1.69 24.28 0.46
N ARG A 138 1.88 23.35 1.39
CA ARG A 138 2.79 22.21 1.21
C ARG A 138 2.13 21.05 0.43
N PRO A 139 2.74 20.54 -0.64
CA PRO A 139 2.27 19.32 -1.30
C PRO A 139 2.53 18.09 -0.41
N PHE A 140 1.62 17.13 -0.48
CA PHE A 140 1.80 15.83 0.16
C PHE A 140 2.98 15.05 -0.44
N ALA A 141 3.66 14.26 0.40
CA ALA A 141 4.96 13.67 0.06
C ALA A 141 4.89 12.31 -0.66
N GLY A 142 3.76 11.61 -0.59
CA GLY A 142 3.56 10.33 -1.28
C GLY A 142 3.33 10.50 -2.78
N GLY A 143 3.21 9.36 -3.45
CA GLY A 143 3.02 9.28 -4.89
C GLY A 143 3.70 8.07 -5.50
N THR A 144 3.97 8.17 -6.79
CA THR A 144 4.68 7.14 -7.55
C THR A 144 5.76 7.74 -8.43
N THR A 145 6.80 6.97 -8.69
CA THR A 145 7.79 7.24 -9.74
C THR A 145 7.65 6.22 -10.86
N THR A 146 8.10 6.59 -12.07
CA THR A 146 8.18 5.66 -13.21
C THR A 146 9.58 5.69 -13.81
N ALA A 147 10.24 4.53 -13.82
CA ALA A 147 11.58 4.37 -14.39
C ALA A 147 11.53 3.57 -15.70
N LEU A 148 12.18 4.07 -16.75
CA LEU A 148 12.52 3.32 -17.96
C LEU A 148 13.83 2.58 -17.71
N VAL A 149 13.80 1.26 -17.72
CA VAL A 149 14.95 0.39 -17.44
C VAL A 149 15.35 -0.35 -18.69
N ASN A 150 16.63 -0.29 -19.03
CA ASN A 150 17.24 -1.11 -20.06
C ASN A 150 17.68 -2.45 -19.47
N LEU A 151 17.07 -3.53 -19.92
CA LEU A 151 17.26 -4.89 -19.42
C LEU A 151 18.62 -5.47 -19.83
N LYS A 152 19.16 -5.06 -20.98
CA LYS A 152 20.49 -5.49 -21.44
C LYS A 152 21.61 -4.86 -20.61
N THR A 153 21.54 -3.55 -20.40
CA THR A 153 22.57 -2.83 -19.65
C THR A 153 22.33 -2.82 -18.14
N LYS A 154 21.11 -3.20 -17.71
CA LYS A 154 20.65 -3.17 -16.32
C LYS A 154 20.74 -1.77 -15.71
N ARG A 155 20.34 -0.75 -16.48
CA ARG A 155 20.43 0.67 -16.08
C ARG A 155 19.09 1.37 -16.26
N VAL A 156 18.81 2.31 -15.37
CA VAL A 156 17.74 3.29 -15.54
C VAL A 156 18.19 4.31 -16.59
N GLU A 157 17.42 4.45 -17.66
CA GLU A 157 17.67 5.45 -18.72
C GLU A 157 16.92 6.75 -18.45
N ARG A 158 15.76 6.65 -17.79
CA ARG A 158 14.92 7.79 -17.43
C ARG A 158 14.11 7.45 -16.18
N THR A 159 13.92 8.41 -15.30
CA THR A 159 12.96 8.31 -14.19
C THR A 159 12.28 9.64 -13.95
N HIS A 160 11.02 9.63 -13.54
CA HIS A 160 10.20 10.82 -13.29
C HIS A 160 9.11 10.53 -12.27
N LEU A 161 8.58 11.59 -11.65
CA LEU A 161 7.39 11.49 -10.80
C LEU A 161 6.15 11.23 -11.67
N SER A 162 5.38 10.19 -11.37
CA SER A 162 4.21 9.76 -12.14
C SER A 162 2.87 9.98 -11.44
N LEU A 163 2.85 10.09 -10.12
CA LEU A 163 1.71 10.52 -9.30
C LEU A 163 2.24 11.40 -8.16
N ALA A 164 1.54 12.48 -7.82
CA ALA A 164 1.98 13.44 -6.82
C ALA A 164 0.86 13.87 -5.88
N GLY A 165 1.22 14.13 -4.62
CA GLY A 165 0.31 14.71 -3.62
C GLY A 165 -0.62 13.71 -2.94
N THR A 166 -0.35 12.42 -3.05
CA THR A 166 -1.05 11.35 -2.31
C THR A 166 -0.29 11.01 -1.03
N ALA A 167 -0.84 10.13 -0.20
CA ALA A 167 -0.30 9.78 1.11
C ALA A 167 -0.23 8.27 1.32
N VAL A 168 0.86 7.80 1.91
CA VAL A 168 1.02 6.40 2.37
C VAL A 168 0.70 5.42 1.23
N ASN A 169 1.31 5.65 0.07
CA ASN A 169 1.15 4.77 -1.08
C ASN A 169 1.87 3.45 -0.76
N CYS A 170 1.12 2.43 -0.33
CA CYS A 170 1.65 1.15 0.12
C CYS A 170 1.85 0.21 -1.08
N ALA A 171 1.03 -0.83 -1.23
CA ALA A 171 1.05 -1.70 -2.39
C ALA A 171 0.08 -1.23 -3.49
N GLY A 172 -0.43 -2.17 -4.28
CA GLY A 172 -1.26 -1.85 -5.43
C GLY A 172 -1.54 -3.05 -6.30
N GLY A 173 -1.79 -2.80 -7.57
CA GLY A 173 -1.97 -3.86 -8.56
C GLY A 173 -1.78 -3.35 -9.98
N SER A 174 -1.16 -4.18 -10.84
CA SER A 174 -1.08 -3.89 -12.26
C SER A 174 -2.42 -4.15 -12.94
N THR A 175 -2.77 -3.31 -13.90
CA THR A 175 -3.95 -3.50 -14.73
C THR A 175 -3.60 -4.23 -16.03
N PRO A 176 -4.54 -5.02 -16.58
CA PRO A 176 -4.38 -5.64 -17.90
C PRO A 176 -4.22 -4.64 -19.06
N TRP A 177 -4.52 -3.36 -18.84
CA TRP A 177 -4.45 -2.29 -19.84
C TRP A 177 -3.26 -1.34 -19.64
N GLY A 178 -2.25 -1.74 -18.86
CA GLY A 178 -0.96 -1.05 -18.81
C GLY A 178 -0.88 0.13 -17.84
N SER A 179 -1.62 0.07 -16.74
CA SER A 179 -1.55 1.02 -15.63
C SER A 179 -1.25 0.34 -14.29
N TRP A 180 -0.79 1.11 -13.32
CA TRP A 180 -0.63 0.72 -11.93
C TRP A 180 -1.72 1.36 -11.09
N LEU A 181 -2.37 0.58 -10.23
CA LEU A 181 -3.29 1.09 -9.21
C LEU A 181 -2.51 1.30 -7.92
N SER A 182 -2.23 2.55 -7.57
CA SER A 182 -1.56 2.92 -6.33
C SER A 182 -2.58 3.06 -5.20
N CYS A 183 -2.36 2.39 -4.07
CA CYS A 183 -3.27 2.36 -2.94
C CYS A 183 -2.78 3.27 -1.81
N GLU A 184 -3.62 4.18 -1.33
CA GLU A 184 -3.35 4.91 -0.09
C GLU A 184 -3.78 4.07 1.13
N GLU A 185 -2.82 3.67 1.97
CA GLU A 185 -3.04 2.95 3.23
C GLU A 185 -3.32 3.94 4.38
N THR A 186 -4.30 4.84 4.17
CA THR A 186 -4.63 5.86 5.17
C THR A 186 -6.09 6.28 5.08
N GLN A 187 -6.53 7.13 6.01
CA GLN A 187 -7.90 7.64 6.07
C GLN A 187 -7.92 9.13 6.46
N ILE A 188 -6.88 9.88 6.08
CA ILE A 188 -6.74 11.30 6.43
C ILE A 188 -7.97 12.08 5.94
N MET A 189 -8.48 12.92 6.82
CA MET A 189 -9.62 13.81 6.56
C MET A 189 -9.14 15.26 6.43
N PRO A 190 -9.86 16.11 5.67
CA PRO A 190 -9.57 17.53 5.60
C PRO A 190 -9.51 18.18 6.98
N GLY A 191 -8.54 19.06 7.19
CA GLY A 191 -8.26 19.68 8.48
C GLY A 191 -7.06 20.61 8.41
N ALA A 192 -6.31 20.74 9.51
CA ALA A 192 -5.14 21.61 9.56
C ALA A 192 -4.01 21.17 8.61
N ASP A 193 -3.89 19.87 8.37
CA ASP A 193 -2.76 19.26 7.65
C ASP A 193 -3.11 18.69 6.27
N ALA A 194 -4.39 18.70 5.89
CA ALA A 194 -4.90 18.13 4.64
C ALA A 194 -6.05 19.00 4.09
N SER A 195 -6.13 19.17 2.77
CA SER A 195 -7.26 19.83 2.12
C SER A 195 -8.22 18.84 1.48
N GLN A 196 -7.79 17.60 1.24
CA GLN A 196 -8.57 16.53 0.62
C GLN A 196 -8.82 15.37 1.60
N ARG A 197 -9.77 14.49 1.25
CA ARG A 197 -9.90 13.17 1.87
C ARG A 197 -8.87 12.22 1.25
N HIS A 198 -8.30 11.34 2.04
CA HIS A 198 -7.39 10.28 1.59
C HIS A 198 -7.92 8.89 1.92
N GLY A 199 -7.23 7.88 1.43
CA GLY A 199 -7.63 6.47 1.51
C GLY A 199 -8.31 6.00 0.24
N PHE A 200 -7.84 6.50 -0.90
CA PHE A 200 -8.35 6.11 -2.21
C PHE A 200 -7.28 5.40 -3.03
N ILE A 201 -7.73 4.81 -4.13
CA ILE A 201 -6.85 4.26 -5.16
C ILE A 201 -6.71 5.29 -6.29
N PHE A 202 -5.52 5.36 -6.87
CA PHE A 202 -5.20 6.20 -8.02
C PHE A 202 -4.66 5.35 -9.17
N GLU A 203 -5.13 5.62 -10.39
CA GLU A 203 -4.66 4.93 -11.59
C GLU A 203 -3.52 5.70 -12.26
N VAL A 204 -2.39 5.04 -12.46
CA VAL A 204 -1.16 5.59 -13.04
C VAL A 204 -0.80 4.82 -14.32
N PRO A 205 -1.14 5.32 -15.52
CA PRO A 205 -0.73 4.69 -16.77
C PRO A 205 0.80 4.68 -16.92
N ALA A 206 1.39 3.50 -17.10
CA ALA A 206 2.83 3.32 -17.05
C ALA A 206 3.57 4.06 -18.18
N ALA A 207 2.93 4.18 -19.34
CA ALA A 207 3.50 4.82 -20.52
C ALA A 207 3.63 6.35 -20.41
N LEU A 208 2.98 6.99 -19.43
CA LEU A 208 3.07 8.44 -19.27
C LEU A 208 4.47 8.86 -18.79
N THR A 209 4.98 9.94 -19.37
CA THR A 209 6.30 10.51 -19.04
C THR A 209 6.21 11.75 -18.15
N THR A 210 5.01 12.08 -17.69
CA THR A 210 4.70 13.21 -16.81
C THR A 210 3.71 12.75 -15.75
N PRO A 211 3.59 13.45 -14.60
CA PRO A 211 2.59 13.12 -13.60
C PRO A 211 1.17 13.03 -14.20
N VAL A 212 0.44 11.98 -13.83
CA VAL A 212 -0.96 11.80 -14.20
C VAL A 212 -1.83 12.88 -13.55
N ALA A 213 -3.02 13.13 -14.09
CA ALA A 213 -4.04 13.87 -13.34
C ALA A 213 -4.45 13.01 -12.12
N PRO A 214 -4.32 13.51 -10.88
CA PRO A 214 -4.54 12.70 -9.69
C PRO A 214 -6.03 12.57 -9.38
N VAL A 215 -6.71 11.67 -10.10
CA VAL A 215 -8.14 11.41 -9.92
C VAL A 215 -8.33 10.25 -8.94
N PRO A 216 -8.90 10.47 -7.73
CA PRO A 216 -9.19 9.39 -6.81
C PRO A 216 -10.33 8.51 -7.35
N LEU A 217 -10.17 7.20 -7.30
CA LEU A 217 -11.18 6.23 -7.72
C LEU A 217 -12.20 5.99 -6.59
N THR A 218 -12.98 7.01 -6.24
CA THR A 218 -13.82 7.02 -5.03
C THR A 218 -14.87 5.90 -4.96
N ALA A 219 -15.36 5.43 -6.11
CA ALA A 219 -16.32 4.32 -6.19
C ALA A 219 -15.73 2.97 -5.73
N MET A 220 -14.40 2.86 -5.62
CA MET A 220 -13.71 1.68 -5.05
C MET A 220 -13.66 1.71 -3.52
N GLY A 221 -14.20 2.76 -2.90
CA GLY A 221 -14.33 2.91 -1.46
C GLY A 221 -13.15 3.63 -0.80
N ARG A 222 -13.40 4.14 0.41
CA ARG A 222 -12.41 4.83 1.24
C ARG A 222 -12.08 4.00 2.48
N PHE A 223 -10.86 3.50 2.54
CA PHE A 223 -10.32 2.73 3.67
C PHE A 223 -8.80 2.63 3.52
N SER A 224 -8.13 1.94 4.45
CA SER A 224 -6.69 1.67 4.39
C SER A 224 -6.40 0.62 3.32
N HIS A 225 -6.37 1.02 2.05
CA HIS A 225 -6.15 0.11 0.93
C HIS A 225 -4.72 -0.39 0.94
N GLU A 226 -4.53 -1.70 0.79
CA GLU A 226 -3.21 -2.26 0.57
C GLU A 226 -2.99 -2.59 -0.91
N ALA A 227 -3.62 -3.67 -1.40
CA ALA A 227 -3.32 -4.23 -2.70
C ALA A 227 -4.58 -4.40 -3.54
N THR A 228 -4.37 -4.47 -4.85
CA THR A 228 -5.42 -4.82 -5.80
C THR A 228 -4.98 -5.96 -6.69
N ALA A 229 -5.95 -6.78 -7.09
CA ALA A 229 -5.74 -7.80 -8.11
C ALA A 229 -6.92 -7.78 -9.07
N ILE A 230 -6.63 -7.78 -10.37
CA ILE A 230 -7.65 -7.64 -11.39
C ILE A 230 -7.82 -8.97 -12.10
N ASP A 231 -9.05 -9.44 -12.17
CA ASP A 231 -9.40 -10.52 -13.09
C ASP A 231 -9.35 -9.97 -14.52
N PRO A 232 -8.40 -10.40 -15.36
CA PRO A 232 -8.24 -9.85 -16.70
C PRO A 232 -9.42 -10.15 -17.61
N ALA A 233 -10.19 -11.22 -17.38
CA ALA A 233 -11.33 -11.58 -18.22
C ALA A 233 -12.53 -10.65 -17.95
N THR A 234 -12.84 -10.41 -16.68
CA THR A 234 -14.03 -9.63 -16.28
C THR A 234 -13.75 -8.15 -16.03
N GLY A 235 -12.52 -7.80 -15.65
CA GLY A 235 -12.15 -6.47 -15.17
C GLY A 235 -12.56 -6.19 -13.73
N ILE A 236 -13.04 -7.20 -12.98
CA ILE A 236 -13.30 -7.07 -11.55
C ILE A 236 -12.00 -6.81 -10.82
N VAL A 237 -11.99 -5.82 -9.92
CA VAL A 237 -10.85 -5.49 -9.08
C VAL A 237 -11.11 -6.02 -7.68
N TYR A 238 -10.29 -6.93 -7.17
CA TYR A 238 -10.30 -7.35 -5.78
C TYR A 238 -9.45 -6.39 -4.96
N LEU A 239 -9.84 -6.10 -3.72
CA LEU A 239 -9.17 -5.14 -2.86
C LEU A 239 -9.00 -5.69 -1.44
N THR A 240 -7.85 -5.37 -0.85
CA THR A 240 -7.52 -5.69 0.54
C THR A 240 -7.45 -4.42 1.40
N GLU A 241 -7.72 -4.57 2.69
CA GLU A 241 -7.66 -3.51 3.69
C GLU A 241 -6.78 -3.97 4.86
N ASP A 242 -5.68 -3.25 5.13
CA ASP A 242 -4.78 -3.55 6.26
C ASP A 242 -5.35 -2.97 7.56
N THR A 243 -6.30 -3.70 8.12
CA THR A 243 -6.80 -3.45 9.48
C THR A 243 -7.20 -4.78 10.11
N GLY A 244 -7.06 -4.92 11.44
CA GLY A 244 -7.29 -6.18 12.15
C GLY A 244 -8.74 -6.71 12.15
N ASP A 245 -9.71 -5.87 11.79
CA ASP A 245 -11.13 -6.20 11.65
C ASP A 245 -11.71 -5.81 10.29
N SER A 246 -10.86 -5.86 9.25
CA SER A 246 -11.20 -5.50 7.86
C SER A 246 -12.12 -6.50 7.17
N LEU A 247 -12.49 -6.18 5.92
CA LEU A 247 -13.20 -7.08 5.01
C LEU A 247 -12.34 -7.36 3.78
N PHE A 248 -12.80 -8.31 2.96
CA PHE A 248 -12.29 -8.53 1.62
C PHE A 248 -13.28 -8.02 0.59
N TYR A 249 -12.83 -7.19 -0.35
CA TYR A 249 -13.72 -6.48 -1.26
C TYR A 249 -13.50 -6.89 -2.71
N ARG A 250 -14.53 -6.65 -3.54
CA ARG A 250 -14.39 -6.57 -5.00
C ARG A 250 -15.15 -5.38 -5.55
N PHE A 251 -14.61 -4.77 -6.59
CA PHE A 251 -15.20 -3.68 -7.34
C PHE A 251 -15.56 -4.15 -8.74
N LEU A 252 -16.82 -3.94 -9.11
CA LEU A 252 -17.36 -4.23 -10.44
C LEU A 252 -17.41 -2.91 -11.21
N PRO A 253 -16.49 -2.64 -12.14
CA PRO A 253 -16.50 -1.40 -12.89
C PRO A 253 -17.75 -1.30 -13.77
N ALA A 254 -18.32 -0.10 -13.88
CA ALA A 254 -19.42 0.17 -14.82
C ALA A 254 -18.98 0.01 -16.28
N THR A 255 -17.69 0.19 -16.56
CA THR A 255 -17.08 -0.05 -17.86
C THR A 255 -15.69 -0.63 -17.66
N ARG A 256 -15.45 -1.84 -18.19
CA ARG A 256 -14.15 -2.53 -18.12
C ARG A 256 -13.03 -1.62 -18.65
N GLY A 257 -11.94 -1.51 -17.90
CA GLY A 257 -10.79 -0.67 -18.25
C GLY A 257 -11.00 0.84 -18.05
N GLN A 258 -12.13 1.29 -17.50
CA GLN A 258 -12.42 2.71 -17.27
C GLN A 258 -12.91 2.90 -15.83
N LEU A 259 -12.02 2.67 -14.86
CA LEU A 259 -12.36 2.63 -13.43
C LEU A 259 -12.94 3.95 -12.90
N ALA A 260 -12.48 5.08 -13.44
CA ALA A 260 -12.97 6.42 -13.09
C ALA A 260 -14.45 6.66 -13.44
N LYS A 261 -15.07 5.81 -14.30
CA LYS A 261 -16.51 5.88 -14.58
C LYS A 261 -17.39 5.30 -13.46
N GLY A 262 -16.78 4.85 -12.37
CA GLY A 262 -17.48 4.28 -11.23
C GLY A 262 -17.89 2.82 -11.46
N GLY A 263 -18.72 2.31 -10.56
CA GLY A 263 -19.06 0.90 -10.49
C GLY A 263 -19.75 0.56 -9.17
N ARG A 264 -19.71 -0.71 -8.77
CA ARG A 264 -20.23 -1.18 -7.48
C ARG A 264 -19.14 -1.85 -6.68
N LEU A 265 -18.98 -1.41 -5.43
CA LEU A 265 -18.14 -2.09 -4.44
C LEU A 265 -18.97 -3.13 -3.71
N GLN A 266 -18.38 -4.30 -3.49
CA GLN A 266 -18.99 -5.40 -2.77
C GLN A 266 -18.03 -5.98 -1.73
N ALA A 267 -18.56 -6.45 -0.60
CA ALA A 267 -17.79 -7.19 0.40
C ALA A 267 -18.11 -8.70 0.34
N LEU A 268 -17.09 -9.52 0.57
CA LEU A 268 -17.22 -10.97 0.60
C LEU A 268 -18.00 -11.42 1.84
N ALA A 269 -18.94 -12.34 1.66
CA ALA A 269 -19.64 -13.03 2.73
C ALA A 269 -19.68 -14.53 2.45
N LEU A 270 -19.77 -15.34 3.51
CA LEU A 270 -20.01 -16.77 3.36
C LEU A 270 -21.52 -17.02 3.29
N VAL A 271 -21.94 -17.94 2.40
CA VAL A 271 -23.36 -18.30 2.25
C VAL A 271 -23.89 -18.94 3.53
N GLU A 272 -23.11 -19.86 4.10
CA GLU A 272 -23.53 -20.68 5.25
C GLU A 272 -23.44 -19.94 6.59
N GLN A 273 -22.74 -18.80 6.63
CA GLN A 273 -22.40 -18.14 7.90
C GLN A 273 -22.20 -16.63 7.70
N ALA A 274 -23.24 -15.86 8.03
CA ALA A 274 -23.15 -14.40 8.03
C ALA A 274 -22.18 -13.92 9.13
N GLY A 275 -21.33 -12.94 8.81
CA GLY A 275 -20.39 -12.37 9.78
C GLY A 275 -19.26 -13.30 10.18
N ALA A 276 -18.97 -14.34 9.38
CA ALA A 276 -17.93 -15.32 9.65
C ALA A 276 -16.59 -14.65 10.01
N ASP A 277 -15.90 -15.21 10.99
CA ASP A 277 -14.58 -14.76 11.42
C ASP A 277 -13.53 -15.65 10.77
N THR A 278 -12.88 -15.12 9.72
CA THR A 278 -11.85 -15.87 8.98
C THR A 278 -10.49 -15.83 9.67
N ARG A 279 -10.39 -15.14 10.80
CA ARG A 279 -9.14 -14.96 11.53
C ARG A 279 -8.86 -16.18 12.41
N ASN A 280 -7.57 -16.45 12.64
CA ASN A 280 -7.12 -17.49 13.57
C ASN A 280 -6.94 -16.97 15.01
N TRP A 281 -7.69 -15.92 15.39
CA TRP A 281 -7.50 -15.19 16.64
C TRP A 281 -8.19 -15.87 17.83
N SER A 282 -7.54 -15.85 18.98
CA SER A 282 -8.14 -16.27 20.26
C SER A 282 -9.25 -15.31 20.71
N GLN A 283 -10.09 -15.75 21.65
CA GLN A 283 -11.09 -14.87 22.26
C GLN A 283 -10.47 -13.65 22.94
N ALA A 284 -9.28 -13.82 23.56
CA ALA A 284 -8.52 -12.73 24.15
C ALA A 284 -8.04 -11.69 23.12
N GLN A 285 -7.88 -12.09 21.86
CA GLN A 285 -7.56 -11.21 20.73
C GLN A 285 -8.80 -10.66 20.03
N GLY A 286 -10.02 -10.93 20.54
CA GLY A 286 -11.27 -10.48 19.93
C GLY A 286 -11.80 -11.38 18.81
N GLY A 287 -11.31 -12.61 18.72
CA GLY A 287 -11.90 -13.64 17.86
C GLY A 287 -13.17 -14.24 18.49
N ASP A 288 -14.15 -14.59 17.66
CA ASP A 288 -15.38 -15.27 18.14
C ASP A 288 -15.32 -16.77 17.81
N PRO A 289 -15.17 -17.67 18.80
CA PRO A 289 -15.15 -19.11 18.57
C PRO A 289 -16.38 -19.66 17.86
N ALA A 290 -17.56 -19.03 18.04
CA ALA A 290 -18.79 -19.44 17.38
C ALA A 290 -18.81 -19.07 15.90
N LEU A 291 -17.95 -18.14 15.48
CA LEU A 291 -17.88 -17.67 14.10
C LEU A 291 -16.64 -18.18 13.34
N ARG A 292 -15.85 -19.07 13.94
CA ARG A 292 -14.62 -19.58 13.32
C ARG A 292 -14.88 -20.48 12.13
N MET A 293 -14.02 -20.32 11.12
CA MET A 293 -13.97 -21.23 9.97
C MET A 293 -13.25 -22.54 10.29
N VAL A 294 -13.76 -23.64 9.77
CA VAL A 294 -13.08 -24.94 9.70
C VAL A 294 -12.01 -24.89 8.61
N GLN A 295 -10.77 -25.25 8.99
CA GLN A 295 -9.61 -25.32 8.08
C GLN A 295 -9.78 -26.41 7.02
N ASN A 296 -9.13 -26.24 5.85
CA ASN A 296 -9.15 -27.18 4.71
C ASN A 296 -10.55 -27.48 4.15
N ARG A 297 -11.55 -26.66 4.46
CA ARG A 297 -12.91 -26.76 3.90
C ARG A 297 -13.11 -25.69 2.83
N ARG A 298 -13.79 -26.07 1.75
CA ARG A 298 -14.28 -25.11 0.74
C ARG A 298 -15.60 -24.50 1.22
N TYR A 299 -15.73 -23.19 1.07
CA TYR A 299 -16.94 -22.44 1.44
C TYR A 299 -17.54 -21.80 0.21
N ALA A 300 -18.87 -21.87 0.08
CA ALA A 300 -19.59 -21.08 -0.88
C ALA A 300 -19.61 -19.60 -0.43
N VAL A 301 -19.31 -18.70 -1.35
CA VAL A 301 -19.27 -17.25 -1.10
C VAL A 301 -20.40 -16.55 -1.82
N ARG A 302 -20.83 -15.43 -1.25
CA ARG A 302 -21.73 -14.44 -1.86
C ARG A 302 -21.15 -13.05 -1.64
N TRP A 303 -21.70 -12.06 -2.33
CA TRP A 303 -21.21 -10.69 -2.30
C TRP A 303 -22.32 -9.74 -1.86
N ILE A 304 -21.97 -8.82 -0.96
CA ILE A 304 -22.88 -7.82 -0.40
C ILE A 304 -22.54 -6.48 -1.04
N ASP A 305 -23.50 -5.84 -1.71
CA ASP A 305 -23.32 -4.49 -2.22
C ASP A 305 -23.10 -3.50 -1.07
N MET A 306 -22.07 -2.68 -1.20
CA MET A 306 -21.70 -1.66 -0.22
C MET A 306 -22.24 -0.30 -0.66
N ALA A 307 -22.96 0.37 0.23
CA ALA A 307 -23.44 1.74 0.04
C ALA A 307 -22.51 2.75 0.72
N ASP A 308 -22.59 4.03 0.30
CA ASP A 308 -21.84 5.15 0.90
C ASP A 308 -20.35 4.83 1.09
N VAL A 309 -19.73 4.39 -0.01
CA VAL A 309 -18.41 3.76 -0.01
C VAL A 309 -17.27 4.74 0.27
N GLU A 310 -17.49 6.05 0.11
CA GLU A 310 -16.55 7.10 0.55
C GLU A 310 -16.41 7.18 2.08
N ALA A 311 -17.32 6.55 2.83
CA ALA A 311 -17.24 6.29 4.27
C ALA A 311 -16.57 7.44 5.07
N PRO A 312 -17.20 8.63 5.15
CA PRO A 312 -16.61 9.78 5.83
C PRO A 312 -16.26 9.49 7.30
N ASP A 313 -16.99 8.57 7.94
CA ASP A 313 -16.78 8.15 9.33
C ASP A 313 -15.80 6.98 9.48
N GLY A 314 -15.21 6.47 8.38
CA GLY A 314 -14.29 5.33 8.41
C GLY A 314 -14.94 4.01 8.82
N ASP A 315 -16.26 3.89 8.61
CA ASP A 315 -17.12 2.85 9.16
C ASP A 315 -17.50 1.74 8.17
N LEU A 316 -16.95 1.77 6.95
CA LEU A 316 -17.37 0.89 5.84
C LEU A 316 -17.31 -0.59 6.23
N ARG A 317 -16.19 -1.03 6.81
CA ARG A 317 -16.00 -2.42 7.28
C ARG A 317 -16.97 -2.80 8.40
N LEU A 318 -17.30 -1.85 9.28
CA LEU A 318 -18.23 -2.06 10.39
C LEU A 318 -19.66 -2.26 9.88
N ARG A 319 -20.08 -1.45 8.90
CA ARG A 319 -21.37 -1.60 8.21
C ARG A 319 -21.45 -2.89 7.40
N GLY A 320 -20.38 -3.25 6.68
CA GLY A 320 -20.30 -4.51 5.94
C GLY A 320 -20.41 -5.71 6.88
N ARG A 321 -19.70 -5.69 8.01
CA ARG A 321 -19.82 -6.74 9.04
C ARG A 321 -21.23 -6.85 9.59
N LYS A 322 -21.89 -5.73 9.89
CA LYS A 322 -23.28 -5.70 10.38
C LYS A 322 -24.28 -6.30 9.39
N THR A 323 -23.98 -6.25 8.10
CA THR A 323 -24.79 -6.86 7.02
C THR A 323 -24.37 -8.29 6.68
N GLY A 324 -23.39 -8.85 7.40
CA GLY A 324 -22.99 -10.24 7.33
C GLY A 324 -21.76 -10.52 6.46
N ALA A 325 -20.98 -9.52 6.08
CA ALA A 325 -19.67 -9.72 5.45
C ALA A 325 -18.71 -10.47 6.38
N ALA A 326 -17.83 -11.28 5.80
CA ALA A 326 -16.83 -12.02 6.55
C ALA A 326 -15.67 -11.11 6.97
N ILE A 327 -15.15 -11.32 8.18
CA ILE A 327 -14.08 -10.53 8.77
C ILE A 327 -12.74 -11.13 8.36
N PHE A 328 -11.88 -10.31 7.79
CA PHE A 328 -10.49 -10.59 7.52
C PHE A 328 -9.62 -9.75 8.47
N ALA A 329 -8.39 -10.18 8.69
CA ALA A 329 -7.42 -9.38 9.44
C ALA A 329 -6.24 -9.09 8.54
N ARG A 330 -5.87 -7.82 8.45
CA ARG A 330 -4.63 -7.35 7.83
C ARG A 330 -4.46 -7.90 6.43
N GLY A 331 -5.44 -7.60 5.58
CA GLY A 331 -5.32 -7.94 4.17
C GLY A 331 -4.22 -7.08 3.56
N GLU A 332 -3.05 -7.66 3.37
CA GLU A 332 -1.89 -7.01 2.75
C GLU A 332 -1.83 -7.37 1.25
N GLY A 333 -0.65 -7.74 0.75
CA GLY A 333 -0.39 -8.04 -0.66
C GLY A 333 -1.33 -9.09 -1.30
N MET A 334 -1.70 -8.84 -2.55
CA MET A 334 -2.57 -9.72 -3.33
C MET A 334 -2.12 -9.76 -4.80
N ALA A 335 -2.28 -10.90 -5.46
CA ALA A 335 -1.99 -11.07 -6.88
C ALA A 335 -3.01 -11.98 -7.55
N PHE A 336 -3.28 -11.73 -8.83
CA PHE A 336 -4.03 -12.64 -9.68
C PHE A 336 -3.08 -13.72 -10.21
N ALA A 337 -3.36 -14.99 -9.92
CA ALA A 337 -2.58 -16.12 -10.42
C ALA A 337 -3.22 -16.67 -11.69
N LEU A 338 -2.40 -17.00 -12.68
CA LEU A 338 -2.80 -17.83 -13.81
C LEU A 338 -2.59 -19.29 -13.44
N GLU A 339 -3.57 -20.16 -13.68
CA GLU A 339 -3.32 -21.60 -13.57
C GLU A 339 -2.40 -22.06 -14.71
N ALA A 340 -1.70 -23.17 -14.51
CA ALA A 340 -0.78 -23.72 -15.52
C ALA A 340 -1.46 -24.06 -16.86
N GLN A 341 -2.78 -24.12 -16.88
CA GLN A 341 -3.61 -24.44 -18.05
C GLN A 341 -4.27 -23.19 -18.68
N GLY A 342 -4.03 -22.00 -18.11
CA GLY A 342 -4.68 -20.75 -18.50
C GLY A 342 -5.45 -20.10 -17.34
N PRO A 343 -6.08 -18.94 -17.58
CA PRO A 343 -7.00 -18.31 -16.62
C PRO A 343 -8.27 -19.12 -16.37
#